data_AF-A0A504YT87-F1
#
_entry.id   AF-A0A504YT87-F1
#
_cell.length_a   1.000
_cell.length_b   1.000
_cell.length_c   1.000
_cell.angle_alpha   90.00
_cell.angle_beta   90.00
_cell.angle_gamma   90.00
#
_symmetry.space_group_name_H-M   'P 1'
#
loop_
_entity.id
_entity.type
_entity.pdbx_description
1 polymer ?
#
loop_
_entity_poly.entity_id
_entity_poly.type
_entity_poly.pdbx_seq_one_letter_code
_entity_poly.pdbx_strand_id
1 'polypeptide(L)'
;MTGNPIMVINTWPIPEAADAAWHVLTGQSQTRGPFTQPTALNAVVAGCTAAEEDRNVKTVGYGCCPDEDGHTTLDAMVMDGSTMEVGAVAAMPDILHATQVAREVLFSTKHTLLVGSKAADFARSRGFQSTSLDSPESVEFWTKWKQNNWQPNFRKRCAWTPDPRSTAGTRNVAVTWL
;
A
#
# COMPACT_ATOMS: atom_id res chain seq x y z
N MET A 1 -14.07 -28.71 23.73
CA MET A 1 -13.36 -27.42 23.72
C MET A 1 -13.82 -26.67 22.49
N THR A 2 -14.80 -25.78 22.62
CA THR A 2 -15.28 -24.95 21.50
C THR A 2 -14.35 -23.75 21.39
N GLY A 3 -13.26 -23.87 20.63
CA GLY A 3 -12.44 -22.72 20.27
C GLY A 3 -13.30 -21.74 19.48
N ASN A 4 -13.11 -20.43 19.70
CA ASN A 4 -13.75 -19.42 18.88
C ASN A 4 -13.38 -19.66 17.40
N PRO A 5 -14.35 -19.57 16.47
CA PRO A 5 -14.04 -19.74 15.06
C PRO A 5 -13.09 -18.62 14.61
N ILE A 6 -12.06 -18.99 13.85
CA ILE A 6 -11.15 -18.06 13.18
C ILE A 6 -11.62 -17.93 11.74
N MET A 7 -11.70 -16.70 11.24
CA MET A 7 -12.13 -16.40 9.88
C MET A 7 -11.23 -15.32 9.27
N VAL A 8 -10.90 -15.48 8.00
CA VAL A 8 -10.16 -14.50 7.18
C VAL A 8 -11.07 -14.11 6.01
N ILE A 9 -11.20 -12.81 5.77
CA ILE A 9 -11.94 -12.26 4.64
C ILE A 9 -11.07 -11.15 4.04
N ASN A 10 -10.87 -11.18 2.73
CA ASN A 10 -10.22 -10.12 1.97
C ASN A 10 -11.08 -9.67 0.79
N THR A 11 -10.81 -8.47 0.29
CA THR A 11 -11.44 -7.95 -0.92
C THR A 11 -10.80 -8.55 -2.16
N TRP A 12 -11.64 -8.78 -3.19
CA TRP A 12 -11.27 -9.32 -4.51
C TRP A 12 -10.78 -10.79 -4.46
N PRO A 13 -10.75 -11.51 -5.60
CA PRO A 13 -10.30 -12.90 -5.63
C PRO A 13 -8.76 -12.99 -5.67
N ILE A 14 -8.10 -12.63 -4.56
CA ILE A 14 -6.65 -12.76 -4.36
C ILE A 14 -6.41 -13.88 -3.34
N PRO A 15 -6.40 -15.16 -3.75
CA PRO A 15 -6.32 -16.29 -2.83
C PRO A 15 -4.99 -16.35 -2.07
N GLU A 16 -3.90 -15.91 -2.67
CA GLU A 16 -2.56 -15.90 -2.06
C GLU A 16 -2.53 -15.04 -0.78
N ALA A 17 -3.28 -13.94 -0.76
CA ALA A 17 -3.43 -13.09 0.42
C ALA A 17 -4.20 -13.79 1.54
N ALA A 18 -5.29 -14.49 1.19
CA ALA A 18 -6.07 -15.25 2.16
C ALA A 18 -5.26 -16.42 2.73
N ASP A 19 -4.52 -17.14 1.88
CA ASP A 19 -3.68 -18.27 2.26
C ASP A 19 -2.53 -17.82 3.17
N ALA A 20 -1.86 -16.71 2.85
CA ALA A 20 -0.80 -16.16 3.69
C ALA A 20 -1.31 -15.80 5.10
N ALA A 21 -2.47 -15.15 5.19
CA ALA A 21 -3.10 -14.84 6.47
C ALA A 21 -3.50 -16.11 7.24
N TRP A 22 -4.08 -17.10 6.54
CA TRP A 22 -4.47 -18.37 7.12
C TRP A 22 -3.29 -19.14 7.71
N HIS A 23 -2.17 -19.22 6.98
CA HIS A 23 -0.96 -19.88 7.45
C HIS A 23 -0.38 -19.26 8.73
N VAL A 24 -0.50 -17.95 8.93
CA VAL A 24 -0.12 -17.30 10.19
C VAL A 24 -1.02 -17.77 11.33
N LEU A 25 -2.34 -17.80 11.13
CA LEU A 25 -3.31 -18.17 12.17
C LEU A 25 -3.22 -19.65 12.56
N THR A 26 -2.91 -20.54 11.61
CA THR A 26 -2.76 -21.98 11.85
C THR A 26 -1.36 -22.37 12.33
N GLY A 27 -0.43 -21.42 12.44
CA GLY A 27 0.97 -21.69 12.80
C GLY A 27 1.75 -22.46 11.73
N GLN A 28 1.25 -22.47 10.49
CA GLN A 28 1.87 -23.12 9.33
C GLN A 28 2.78 -22.17 8.53
N SER A 29 2.95 -20.93 8.99
CA SER A 29 3.85 -19.97 8.36
C SER A 29 5.28 -20.54 8.29
N GLN A 30 5.81 -20.64 7.07
CA GLN A 30 7.14 -21.20 6.81
C GLN A 30 8.27 -20.21 7.14
N THR A 31 7.94 -18.91 7.24
CA THR A 31 8.90 -17.87 7.58
C THR A 31 9.01 -17.75 9.10
N ARG A 32 10.23 -17.50 9.61
CA ARG A 32 10.47 -17.12 11.01
C ARG A 32 10.77 -15.63 11.04
N GLY A 33 10.03 -14.87 11.83
CA GLY A 33 10.20 -13.42 11.91
C GLY A 33 9.28 -12.77 12.95
N PRO A 34 9.40 -11.45 13.17
CA PRO A 34 8.57 -10.72 14.14
C PRO A 34 7.06 -10.75 13.79
N PHE A 35 6.72 -11.12 12.56
CA PHE A 35 5.36 -11.15 12.02
C PHE A 35 4.71 -12.55 12.03
N THR A 36 5.28 -13.54 12.71
CA THR A 36 4.88 -14.95 12.55
C THR A 36 4.10 -15.51 13.73
N GLN A 37 3.87 -14.71 14.78
CA GLN A 37 2.98 -15.14 15.87
C GLN A 37 1.52 -15.20 15.38
N PRO A 38 0.75 -16.21 15.80
CA PRO A 38 -0.62 -16.47 15.32
C PRO A 38 -1.61 -15.48 15.95
N THR A 39 -1.52 -14.21 15.54
CA THR A 39 -2.41 -13.12 15.95
C THR A 39 -3.19 -12.61 14.73
N ALA A 40 -4.37 -12.06 14.96
CA ALA A 40 -5.18 -11.47 13.89
C ALA A 40 -4.42 -10.33 13.16
N LEU A 41 -3.69 -9.50 13.91
CA LEU A 41 -2.89 -8.41 13.35
C LEU A 41 -1.79 -8.93 12.40
N ASN A 42 -1.02 -9.93 12.84
CA ASN A 42 0.03 -10.50 12.00
C ASN A 42 -0.54 -11.24 10.77
N ALA A 43 -1.71 -11.86 10.90
CA ALA A 43 -2.37 -12.52 9.78
C ALA A 43 -2.77 -11.52 8.70
N VAL A 44 -3.39 -10.39 9.07
CA VAL A 44 -3.73 -9.31 8.13
C VAL A 44 -2.46 -8.75 7.48
N VAL A 45 -1.41 -8.51 8.27
CA VAL A 45 -0.13 -7.99 7.74
C VAL A 45 0.48 -8.96 6.72
N ALA A 46 0.45 -10.26 7.00
CA ALA A 46 0.95 -11.27 6.07
C ALA A 46 0.13 -11.35 4.77
N GLY A 47 -1.20 -11.32 4.88
CA GLY A 47 -2.08 -11.36 3.70
C GLY A 47 -1.91 -10.13 2.80
N CYS A 48 -1.85 -8.94 3.38
CA CYS A 48 -1.59 -7.72 2.63
C CYS A 48 -0.17 -7.68 2.05
N THR A 49 0.85 -8.15 2.78
CA THR A 49 2.22 -8.26 2.25
C THR A 49 2.26 -9.17 1.02
N ALA A 50 1.57 -10.31 1.05
CA ALA A 50 1.50 -11.21 -0.10
C ALA A 50 0.86 -10.52 -1.33
N ALA A 51 -0.16 -9.69 -1.12
CA ALA A 51 -0.76 -8.88 -2.19
C ALA A 51 0.17 -7.77 -2.70
N GLU A 52 1.00 -7.17 -1.83
CA GLU A 52 2.00 -6.15 -2.20
C GLU A 52 3.14 -6.75 -3.06
N GLU A 53 3.49 -8.02 -2.81
CA GLU A 53 4.56 -8.74 -3.51
C GLU A 53 4.10 -9.39 -4.82
N ASP A 54 2.80 -9.66 -4.98
CA ASP A 54 2.25 -10.30 -6.18
C ASP A 54 2.27 -9.36 -7.39
N ARG A 55 3.18 -9.64 -8.33
CA ARG A 55 3.33 -8.87 -9.57
C ARG A 55 2.13 -8.96 -10.52
N ASN A 56 1.21 -9.89 -10.31
CA ASN A 56 -0.03 -9.98 -11.09
C ASN A 56 -1.09 -9.00 -10.59
N VAL A 57 -1.01 -8.58 -9.33
CA VAL A 57 -1.86 -7.54 -8.75
C VAL A 57 -1.33 -6.18 -9.20
N LYS A 58 -2.16 -5.41 -9.90
CA LYS A 58 -1.75 -4.09 -10.47
C LYS A 58 -2.24 -2.89 -9.65
N THR A 59 -2.91 -3.15 -8.53
CA THR A 59 -3.54 -2.14 -7.67
C THR A 59 -2.96 -2.10 -6.26
N VAL A 60 -1.99 -2.95 -5.95
CA VAL A 60 -1.36 -3.06 -4.63
C VAL A 60 0.14 -3.28 -4.82
N GLY A 61 0.97 -2.55 -4.08
CA GLY A 61 2.41 -2.78 -4.05
C GLY A 61 3.16 -2.44 -5.34
N TYR A 62 4.05 -3.33 -5.76
CA TYR A 62 4.99 -3.08 -6.87
C TYR A 62 4.30 -2.89 -8.23
N GLY A 63 4.69 -1.87 -8.97
CA GLY A 63 4.16 -1.61 -10.31
C GLY A 63 2.68 -1.20 -10.31
N CYS A 64 2.20 -0.67 -9.18
CA CYS A 64 0.88 -0.09 -9.04
C CYS A 64 0.74 1.20 -9.88
N CYS A 65 -0.46 1.77 -9.89
CA CYS A 65 -0.82 2.96 -10.63
C CYS A 65 0.03 4.18 -10.20
N PRO A 66 0.84 4.75 -11.10
CA PRO A 66 1.66 5.91 -10.79
C PRO A 66 0.81 7.18 -10.66
N ASP A 67 1.32 8.14 -9.91
CA ASP A 67 0.74 9.47 -9.78
C ASP A 67 0.97 10.34 -11.04
N GLU A 68 0.57 11.61 -10.98
CA GLU A 68 0.69 12.52 -12.11
C GLU A 68 2.14 12.80 -12.53
N ASP A 69 3.10 12.63 -11.61
CA ASP A 69 4.53 12.80 -11.83
C ASP A 69 5.20 11.51 -12.30
N GLY A 70 4.46 10.40 -12.32
CA GLY A 70 4.91 9.11 -12.84
C GLY A 70 5.50 8.21 -11.76
N HIS A 71 5.26 8.52 -10.50
CA HIS A 71 5.80 7.78 -9.37
C HIS A 71 4.75 6.94 -8.67
N THR A 72 5.11 5.71 -8.35
CA THR A 72 4.27 4.82 -7.55
C THR A 72 4.47 5.12 -6.06
N THR A 73 3.39 5.49 -5.38
CA THR A 73 3.37 5.69 -3.92
C THR A 73 2.32 4.79 -3.28
N LEU A 74 2.59 4.29 -2.08
CA LEU A 74 1.72 3.32 -1.41
C LEU A 74 1.07 3.91 -0.17
N ASP A 75 -0.19 3.51 0.02
CA ASP A 75 -1.01 3.76 1.19
C ASP A 75 -1.29 2.43 1.88
N ALA A 76 -1.11 2.35 3.20
CA ALA A 76 -1.44 1.16 3.97
C ALA A 76 -1.84 1.52 5.40
N MET A 77 -2.72 0.74 5.99
CA MET A 77 -3.17 0.91 7.37
C MET A 77 -3.45 -0.45 8.02
N VAL A 78 -3.09 -0.57 9.29
CA VAL A 78 -3.43 -1.72 10.14
C VAL A 78 -4.00 -1.24 11.46
N MET A 79 -4.91 -2.03 12.01
CA MET A 79 -5.57 -1.77 13.28
C MET A 79 -5.54 -3.03 14.15
N ASP A 80 -5.14 -2.87 15.41
CA ASP A 80 -5.30 -3.91 16.42
C ASP A 80 -6.66 -3.73 17.11
N GLY A 81 -7.58 -4.66 16.89
CA GLY A 81 -8.92 -4.62 17.48
C GLY A 81 -8.94 -4.82 19.00
N SER A 82 -7.85 -5.31 19.60
CA SER A 82 -7.77 -5.51 21.05
C SER A 82 -7.40 -4.23 21.80
N THR A 83 -6.52 -3.40 21.22
CA THR A 83 -6.06 -2.13 21.82
C THR A 83 -6.70 -0.90 21.18
N MET A 84 -7.36 -1.06 20.04
CA MET A 84 -7.86 0.02 19.17
C MET A 84 -6.75 0.92 18.61
N GLU A 85 -5.49 0.49 18.70
CA GLU A 85 -4.36 1.22 18.12
C GLU A 85 -4.31 1.02 16.60
N VAL A 86 -3.86 2.06 15.91
CA VAL A 86 -3.80 2.12 14.46
C VAL A 86 -2.43 2.66 14.06
N GLY A 87 -1.86 2.04 13.03
CA GLY A 87 -0.69 2.56 12.34
C GLY A 87 -0.95 2.61 10.83
N ALA A 88 -0.52 3.68 10.21
CA ALA A 88 -0.79 3.95 8.80
C ALA A 88 0.36 4.71 8.14
N VAL A 89 0.49 4.50 6.84
CA VAL A 89 1.34 5.24 5.93
C VAL A 89 0.53 5.71 4.73
N ALA A 90 0.84 6.89 4.20
CA ALA A 90 0.22 7.38 2.98
C ALA A 90 1.22 8.11 2.08
N ALA A 91 1.00 8.06 0.77
CA ALA A 91 1.87 8.58 -0.27
C ALA A 91 3.34 8.18 -0.06
N MET A 92 3.60 6.98 0.47
CA MET A 92 4.95 6.54 0.81
C MET A 92 5.67 6.06 -0.45
N PRO A 93 6.78 6.70 -0.85
CA PRO A 93 7.56 6.26 -2.00
C PRO A 93 8.55 5.15 -1.62
N ASP A 94 8.99 4.41 -2.63
CA ASP A 94 10.19 3.56 -2.62
C ASP A 94 10.26 2.45 -1.57
N ILE A 95 9.16 2.04 -0.94
CA ILE A 95 9.12 0.97 0.05
C ILE A 95 8.01 -0.01 -0.29
N LEU A 96 8.36 -1.24 -0.64
CA LEU A 96 7.41 -2.25 -1.13
C LEU A 96 6.42 -2.70 -0.05
N HIS A 97 6.91 -3.02 1.15
CA HIS A 97 6.09 -3.63 2.20
C HIS A 97 5.37 -2.57 3.05
N ALA A 98 4.48 -1.80 2.43
CA ALA A 98 3.80 -0.68 3.08
C ALA A 98 2.99 -1.10 4.31
N THR A 99 2.35 -2.26 4.28
CA THR A 99 1.58 -2.80 5.40
C THR A 99 2.47 -3.14 6.60
N GLN A 100 3.68 -3.65 6.37
CA GLN A 100 4.65 -3.90 7.45
C GLN A 100 5.14 -2.58 8.06
N VAL A 101 5.34 -1.53 7.24
CA VAL A 101 5.68 -0.19 7.77
C VAL A 101 4.52 0.38 8.59
N ALA A 102 3.28 0.24 8.13
CA ALA A 102 2.10 0.66 8.89
C ALA A 102 2.03 -0.02 10.27
N ARG A 103 2.35 -1.32 10.34
CA ARG A 103 2.50 -2.05 11.61
C ARG A 103 3.64 -1.48 12.47
N GLU A 104 4.77 -1.10 11.88
CA GLU A 104 5.85 -0.44 12.63
C GLU A 104 5.45 0.94 13.15
N VAL A 105 4.60 1.69 12.44
CA VAL A 105 4.02 2.95 12.96
C VAL A 105 3.22 2.68 14.23
N LEU A 106 2.37 1.65 14.21
CA LEU A 106 1.56 1.22 15.36
C LEU A 106 2.43 0.87 16.58
N PHE A 107 3.50 0.07 16.40
CA PHE A 107 4.30 -0.42 17.53
C PHE A 107 5.44 0.51 17.98
N SER A 108 6.02 1.28 17.06
CA SER A 108 7.27 2.00 17.30
C SER A 108 7.07 3.51 17.47
N THR A 109 5.83 4.00 17.40
CA THR A 109 5.54 5.43 17.53
C THR A 109 4.28 5.66 18.38
N LYS A 110 4.08 6.91 18.83
CA LYS A 110 2.80 7.36 19.42
C LYS A 110 1.87 8.00 18.39
N HIS A 111 2.24 7.96 17.12
CA HIS A 111 1.50 8.56 16.01
C HIS A 111 0.67 7.48 15.30
N THR A 112 -0.42 7.91 14.66
CA THR A 112 -1.28 7.01 13.88
C THR A 112 -0.89 6.97 12.41
N LEU A 113 -0.45 8.10 11.83
CA LEU A 113 -0.21 8.24 10.39
C LEU A 113 1.11 8.97 10.13
N LEU A 114 1.93 8.38 9.26
CA LEU A 114 3.08 9.05 8.65
C LEU A 114 2.86 9.16 7.14
N VAL A 115 3.37 10.21 6.51
CA VAL A 115 3.10 10.47 5.09
C VAL A 115 4.34 10.82 4.28
N GLY A 116 4.29 10.54 2.98
CA GLY A 116 5.26 11.01 2.00
C GLY A 116 6.66 10.44 2.21
N SER A 117 7.65 11.24 1.81
CA SER A 117 9.07 10.93 2.02
C SER A 117 9.44 10.71 3.49
N LYS A 118 8.72 11.32 4.44
CA LYS A 118 8.97 11.12 5.87
C LYS A 118 8.51 9.75 6.37
N ALA A 119 7.47 9.17 5.77
CA ALA A 119 7.13 7.77 6.00
C ALA A 119 8.23 6.83 5.47
N ALA A 120 8.79 7.11 4.30
CA ALA A 120 9.91 6.34 3.76
C ALA A 120 11.19 6.48 4.59
N ASP A 121 11.50 7.69 5.08
CA ASP A 121 12.62 7.92 6.00
C ASP A 121 12.45 7.09 7.30
N PHE A 122 11.23 7.08 7.85
CA PHE A 122 10.89 6.23 8.99
C PHE A 122 11.09 4.75 8.65
N ALA A 123 10.55 4.27 7.54
CA ALA A 123 10.71 2.88 7.11
C ALA A 123 12.20 2.48 7.00
N ARG A 124 13.04 3.31 6.36
CA ARG A 124 14.48 3.07 6.29
C ARG A 124 15.13 3.03 7.66
N SER A 125 14.71 3.89 8.60
CA SER A 125 15.20 3.85 9.99
C SER A 125 14.83 2.56 10.74
N ARG A 126 13.79 1.85 10.29
CA ARG A 126 13.36 0.53 10.80
C ARG A 126 13.99 -0.64 10.05
N GLY A 127 14.86 -0.39 9.08
CA GLY A 127 15.61 -1.40 8.33
C GLY A 127 14.96 -1.85 7.01
N PHE A 128 13.86 -1.21 6.59
CA PHE A 128 13.26 -1.48 5.28
C PHE A 128 14.16 -0.99 4.16
N GLN A 129 14.28 -1.80 3.11
CA GLN A 129 15.09 -1.46 1.95
C GLN A 129 14.31 -0.53 1.01
N SER A 130 14.98 0.54 0.58
CA SER A 130 14.44 1.42 -0.45
C SER A 130 14.60 0.76 -1.81
N THR A 131 13.51 0.58 -2.55
CA THR A 131 13.51 0.08 -3.93
C THR A 131 12.52 0.89 -4.74
N SER A 132 12.83 1.15 -6.01
CA SER A 132 11.83 1.73 -6.92
C SER A 132 10.64 0.79 -7.01
N LEU A 133 9.44 1.38 -6.93
CA LEU A 133 8.15 0.71 -7.09
C LEU A 133 7.64 0.79 -8.52
N ASP A 134 8.32 1.55 -9.38
CA ASP A 134 7.92 1.74 -10.76
C ASP A 134 8.31 0.50 -11.57
N SER A 135 7.35 -0.02 -12.32
CA SER A 135 7.56 -1.13 -13.26
C SER A 135 7.64 -0.59 -14.69
N PRO A 136 8.25 -1.34 -15.63
CA PRO A 136 8.20 -0.97 -17.05
C PRO A 136 6.77 -0.72 -17.52
N GLU A 137 5.81 -1.53 -17.05
CA GLU A 137 4.39 -1.41 -17.37
C GLU A 137 3.77 -0.13 -16.79
N SER A 138 4.08 0.23 -15.54
CA SER A 138 3.55 1.45 -14.92
C SER A 138 4.11 2.71 -15.59
N VAL A 139 5.39 2.70 -15.96
CA VAL A 139 6.04 3.76 -16.73
C VAL A 139 5.43 3.89 -18.13
N GLU A 140 5.16 2.78 -18.82
CA GLU A 140 4.49 2.79 -20.12
C GLU A 140 3.06 3.34 -20.00
N PHE A 141 2.31 2.90 -18.99
CA PHE A 141 0.97 3.40 -18.72
C PHE A 141 0.96 4.92 -18.50
N TRP A 142 1.83 5.43 -17.62
CA TRP A 142 1.97 6.86 -17.39
C TRP A 142 2.38 7.63 -18.65
N THR A 143 3.31 7.07 -19.43
CA THR A 143 3.78 7.69 -20.68
C THR A 143 2.64 7.82 -21.69
N LYS A 144 1.81 6.79 -21.86
CA LYS A 144 0.62 6.84 -22.72
C LYS A 144 -0.39 7.87 -22.22
N TRP A 145 -0.64 7.90 -20.92
CA TRP A 145 -1.55 8.88 -20.30
C TRP A 145 -1.07 10.32 -20.49
N LYS A 146 0.24 10.55 -20.35
CA LYS A 146 0.91 11.82 -20.61
C LYS A 146 0.79 12.24 -22.07
N GLN A 147 0.98 11.32 -23.01
CA GLN A 147 0.77 11.57 -24.45
C GLN A 147 -0.70 11.88 -24.77
N ASN A 148 -1.64 11.34 -23.98
CA ASN A 148 -3.06 11.64 -24.05
C ASN A 148 -3.45 12.93 -23.30
N ASN A 149 -2.54 13.90 -23.17
CA ASN A 149 -2.77 15.17 -22.49
C ASN A 149 -3.30 15.04 -21.06
N TRP A 150 -2.76 14.09 -20.28
CA TRP A 150 -3.16 13.85 -18.88
C TRP A 150 -4.66 13.56 -18.74
N GLN A 151 -5.24 12.82 -19.69
CA GLN A 151 -6.65 12.42 -19.67
C GLN A 151 -6.84 10.90 -19.50
N PRO A 152 -7.80 10.48 -18.64
CA PRO A 152 -8.62 11.33 -17.76
C PRO A 152 -7.81 11.88 -16.58
N ASN A 153 -8.34 12.89 -15.87
CA ASN A 153 -7.80 13.31 -14.58
C ASN A 153 -8.93 13.64 -13.62
N PHE A 154 -8.58 13.82 -12.35
CA PHE A 154 -9.53 13.98 -11.26
C PHE A 154 -9.75 15.45 -10.84
N ARG A 155 -9.24 16.41 -11.62
CA ARG A 155 -9.44 17.84 -11.33
C ARG A 155 -10.83 18.28 -11.75
N LYS A 156 -11.52 19.00 -10.87
CA LYS A 156 -12.86 19.55 -11.16
C LYS A 156 -12.74 20.80 -12.04
N ARG A 157 -13.42 20.80 -13.20
CA ARG A 157 -13.43 21.91 -14.16
C ARG A 157 -13.67 23.29 -13.53
N CYS A 158 -14.63 23.40 -12.61
CA CYS A 158 -15.01 24.67 -12.00
C CYS A 158 -13.98 25.24 -11.01
N ALA A 159 -12.98 24.45 -10.60
CA ALA A 159 -12.03 24.81 -9.56
C ALA A 159 -10.60 25.00 -10.08
N TRP A 160 -10.35 24.79 -11.38
CA TRP A 160 -9.02 24.80 -11.98
C TRP A 160 -8.97 25.72 -13.20
N THR A 161 -7.92 26.52 -13.29
CA THR A 161 -7.59 27.33 -14.47
C THR A 161 -6.12 27.08 -14.82
N PRO A 162 -5.79 26.65 -16.04
CA PRO A 162 -6.68 26.38 -17.19
C PRO A 162 -7.62 25.16 -17.02
N ASP A 163 -8.62 25.00 -17.91
CA ASP A 163 -9.58 23.88 -17.89
C ASP A 163 -8.82 22.54 -17.99
N PRO A 164 -8.93 21.65 -16.98
CA PRO A 164 -8.12 20.45 -16.87
C PRO A 164 -8.42 19.38 -17.92
N ARG A 165 -9.49 19.51 -18.72
CA ARG A 165 -9.77 18.61 -19.85
C ARG A 165 -9.00 18.96 -21.11
N SER A 166 -8.51 20.19 -21.18
CA SER A 166 -7.88 20.75 -22.38
C SER A 166 -6.37 20.90 -22.25
N THR A 167 -5.86 20.89 -21.02
CA THR A 167 -4.45 21.15 -20.72
C THR A 167 -4.03 20.41 -19.45
N ALA A 168 -2.73 20.21 -19.28
CA ALA A 168 -2.16 19.56 -18.10
C ALA A 168 -2.29 20.40 -16.80
N GLY A 169 -2.55 21.71 -16.90
CA GLY A 169 -2.60 22.64 -15.75
C GLY A 169 -1.30 22.70 -14.92
N THR A 170 -1.36 23.33 -13.75
CA THR A 170 -0.34 23.21 -12.70
C THR A 170 -0.38 21.78 -12.12
N ARG A 171 0.71 21.06 -12.28
CA ARG A 171 0.94 19.71 -11.72
C ARG A 171 1.42 19.86 -10.29
N ASN A 172 0.99 18.97 -9.38
CA ASN A 172 1.37 18.81 -7.97
C ASN A 172 0.24 18.16 -7.12
N VAL A 173 -0.81 17.61 -7.74
CA VAL A 173 -1.85 16.89 -6.98
C VAL A 173 -1.58 15.41 -7.14
N ALA A 174 -1.20 14.75 -6.05
CA ALA A 174 -1.18 13.30 -5.97
C ALA A 174 -2.61 12.81 -6.10
N VAL A 175 -3.04 12.51 -7.33
CA VAL A 175 -4.24 11.74 -7.54
C VAL A 175 -3.81 10.41 -8.12
N THR A 176 -3.75 9.42 -7.24
CA THR A 176 -3.52 8.03 -7.60
C THR A 176 -4.81 7.45 -8.18
N TRP A 177 -4.66 6.46 -9.06
CA TRP A 177 -5.79 5.73 -9.61
C TRP A 177 -6.21 4.66 -8.60
N LEU A 178 -7.44 4.78 -8.08
CA LEU A 178 -8.09 3.74 -7.26
C LEU A 178 -8.85 2.74 -8.15
#